data_AF-A0A2T5PGQ1-F1
#
_entry.id   AF-A0A2T5PGQ1-F1
#
_cell.length_a   1.000
_cell.length_b   1.000
_cell.length_c   1.000
_cell.angle_alpha   90.00
_cell.angle_beta   90.00
_cell.angle_gamma   90.00
#
_symmetry.space_group_name_H-M   'P 1'
#
loop_
_entity.id
_entity.type
_entity.pdbx_description
1 polymer ?
#
loop_
_entity_poly.entity_id
_entity_poly.type
_entity_poly.pdbx_seq_one_letter_code
_entity_poly.pdbx_strand_id
1 'polypeptide(L)' 'MGWAPKKNRDGQPTPGCWITDGGYTVAEFLVYDQQVYAVTAPGESVAMAYRPGRDGVVAAITDHMAGRAVAKFEGEGA' A
#
# COMPACT_ATOMS: atom_id res chain seq x y z
N MET A 1 -6.24 0.31 -11.37
CA MET A 1 -4.94 0.88 -10.97
C MET A 1 -3.87 -0.18 -11.17
N GLY A 2 -2.91 0.05 -12.06
CA GLY A 2 -1.81 -0.87 -12.33
C GLY A 2 -0.75 -0.83 -11.22
N TRP A 3 -0.16 -1.99 -10.93
CA TRP A 3 0.90 -2.17 -9.94
C TRP A 3 2.11 -2.80 -10.64
N ALA A 4 3.21 -2.07 -10.72
CA ALA A 4 4.47 -2.56 -11.25
C ALA A 4 5.41 -2.99 -10.11
N PRO A 5 6.27 -4.00 -10.30
CA PRO A 5 7.28 -4.36 -9.30
C PRO A 5 8.15 -3.15 -8.94
N LYS A 6 8.28 -2.85 -7.66
CA LYS A 6 9.18 -1.80 -7.18
C LYS A 6 10.61 -2.29 -7.35
N LYS A 7 11.46 -1.47 -7.96
CA LYS A 7 12.88 -1.80 -8.15
C LYS A 7 13.73 -1.22 -7.02
N ASN A 8 14.74 -1.96 -6.58
CA ASN A 8 15.76 -1.49 -5.67
C ASN A 8 16.76 -0.56 -6.40
N ARG A 9 17.79 -0.11 -5.68
CA ARG A 9 18.83 0.78 -6.23
C ARG A 9 19.57 0.18 -7.44
N ASP A 10 19.69 -1.14 -7.50
CA ASP A 10 20.35 -1.88 -8.58
C ASP A 10 19.40 -2.16 -9.76
N GLY A 11 18.17 -1.64 -9.73
CA GLY A 11 17.17 -1.85 -10.77
C GLY A 11 16.47 -3.21 -10.71
N GLN A 12 16.72 -4.01 -9.67
CA GLN A 12 16.12 -5.33 -9.49
C GLN A 12 14.79 -5.24 -8.74
N PRO A 13 13.77 -6.02 -9.11
CA PRO A 13 12.49 -6.03 -8.39
C PRO A 13 12.68 -6.48 -6.94
N THR A 14 12.12 -5.72 -6.01
CA THR A 14 12.01 -6.08 -4.59
C THR A 14 10.80 -6.99 -4.40
N PRO A 15 10.97 -8.23 -3.92
CA PRO A 15 9.86 -9.14 -3.68
C PRO A 15 8.82 -8.53 -2.74
N GLY A 16 7.53 -8.76 -3.03
CA GLY A 16 6.44 -8.24 -2.20
C GLY A 16 6.29 -6.71 -2.23
N CYS A 17 7.00 -6.00 -3.10
CA CYS A 17 6.91 -4.54 -3.19
C CYS A 17 6.50 -4.09 -4.60
N TRP A 18 5.53 -3.18 -4.66
CA TRP A 18 5.02 -2.61 -5.90
C TRP A 18 4.95 -1.09 -5.82
N ILE A 19 4.97 -0.46 -6.99
CA ILE A 19 4.61 0.93 -7.21
C ILE A 19 3.35 0.96 -8.08
N THR A 20 2.36 1.75 -7.67
CA THR A 20 1.14 1.95 -8.48
C THR A 20 1.36 3.02 -9.54
N ASP A 21 0.49 3.07 -10.55
CA ASP A 21 0.50 4.15 -11.55
C ASP A 21 0.38 5.56 -10.92
N GLY A 22 -0.20 5.65 -9.72
CA GLY A 22 -0.31 6.89 -8.94
C GLY A 22 0.91 7.19 -8.05
N GLY A 23 1.98 6.40 -8.13
CA GLY A 23 3.21 6.59 -7.37
C GLY A 23 3.18 6.04 -5.93
N TYR A 24 2.11 5.34 -5.53
CA TYR A 24 2.01 4.76 -4.19
C TYR A 24 2.92 3.55 -4.09
N THR A 25 3.60 3.38 -2.96
CA THR A 25 4.30 2.14 -2.65
C THR A 25 3.34 1.21 -1.93
N VAL A 26 3.27 -0.04 -2.38
CA VAL A 26 2.57 -1.13 -1.69
C VAL A 26 3.59 -2.18 -1.32
N ALA A 27 3.66 -2.55 -0.04
CA ALA A 27 4.57 -3.58 0.45
C ALA A 27 3.78 -4.65 1.22
N GLU A 28 4.00 -5.90 0.87
CA GLU A 28 3.38 -7.08 1.48
C GLU A 28 4.26 -7.64 2.59
N PHE A 29 3.63 -7.96 3.71
CA PHE A 29 4.25 -8.52 4.90
C PHE A 29 3.38 -9.65 5.46
N LEU A 30 4.00 -10.50 6.26
CA LEU A 30 3.32 -11.45 7.14
C LEU A 30 3.49 -10.99 8.59
N VAL A 31 2.37 -10.79 9.29
CA VAL A 31 2.32 -10.43 10.70
C VAL A 31 1.55 -11.52 11.42
N TYR A 32 2.22 -12.33 12.25
CA TYR A 32 1.60 -13.48 12.94
C TYR A 32 0.77 -14.38 12.00
N ASP A 33 1.38 -14.75 10.86
CA ASP A 33 0.75 -15.54 9.77
C ASP A 33 -0.42 -14.86 9.04
N GLN A 34 -0.71 -13.60 9.35
CA GLN A 34 -1.68 -12.79 8.61
C GLN A 34 -0.98 -11.97 7.54
N GLN A 35 -1.50 -12.06 6.31
CA GLN A 35 -1.06 -11.23 5.21
C GLN A 35 -1.51 -9.78 5.41
N VAL A 36 -0.57 -8.85 5.30
CA VAL A 36 -0.82 -7.41 5.44
C VAL A 36 -0.08 -6.65 4.34
N TYR A 37 -0.78 -5.72 3.71
CA TYR A 37 -0.24 -4.75 2.77
C TYR A 37 -0.11 -3.40 3.44
N ALA A 38 1.11 -2.88 3.55
CA ALA A 38 1.36 -1.49 3.89
C ALA A 38 1.26 -0.62 2.63
N VAL A 39 0.55 0.49 2.73
CA VAL A 39 0.36 1.46 1.65
C VAL A 39 1.00 2.77 2.06
N THR A 40 1.94 3.26 1.26
CA THR A 40 2.65 4.53 1.48
C THR A 40 2.34 5.50 0.35
N ALA A 41 1.97 6.73 0.70
CA ALA A 41 1.64 7.78 -0.26
C ALA A 41 2.88 8.24 -1.06
N PRO A 42 2.71 8.82 -2.26
CA PRO A 42 3.82 9.32 -3.06
C PRO A 42 4.63 10.37 -2.29
N GLY A 43 5.96 10.22 -2.25
CA GLY A 43 6.86 11.12 -1.55
C GLY A 43 6.94 10.90 -0.04
N GLU A 44 6.05 10.10 0.54
CA GLU A 44 6.04 9.81 1.96
C GLU A 44 6.99 8.65 2.33
N SER A 45 7.42 8.64 3.59
CA SER A 45 8.29 7.59 4.15
C SER A 45 7.56 6.65 5.11
N VAL A 46 6.33 6.98 5.49
CA VAL A 46 5.53 6.21 6.47
C VAL A 46 4.24 5.72 5.80
N ALA A 47 3.87 4.47 6.07
CA ALA A 47 2.63 3.91 5.56
C ALA A 47 1.43 4.72 6.06
N MET A 48 0.53 5.11 5.16
CA MET A 48 -0.74 5.74 5.49
C MET A 48 -1.79 4.72 5.93
N ALA A 49 -1.71 3.47 5.45
CA ALA A 49 -2.69 2.43 5.73
C ALA A 49 -2.10 1.02 5.73
N TYR A 50 -2.73 0.11 6.48
CA TYR A 50 -2.48 -1.33 6.48
C TYR A 50 -3.76 -2.10 6.12
N ARG A 51 -3.67 -3.04 5.17
CA ARG A 51 -4.83 -3.74 4.59
C ARG A 51 -4.57 -5.24 4.49
N PRO A 52 -5.54 -6.13 4.75
CA PRO A 52 -5.34 -7.58 4.64
C PRO A 52 -5.41 -8.07 3.19
N GLY A 53 -5.88 -7.24 2.26
CA GLY A 53 -6.10 -7.62 0.87
C GLY A 53 -5.94 -6.47 -0.12
N ARG A 54 -5.80 -6.84 -1.40
CA ARG A 54 -5.56 -5.87 -2.49
C ARG A 54 -6.75 -4.92 -2.70
N ASP A 55 -7.97 -5.38 -2.48
CA ASP A 55 -9.16 -4.53 -2.61
C ASP A 55 -9.14 -3.39 -1.58
N GLY A 56 -8.78 -3.69 -0.33
CA GLY A 56 -8.60 -2.68 0.71
C GLY A 56 -7.47 -1.69 0.39
N VAL A 57 -6.41 -2.14 -0.28
CA VAL A 57 -5.34 -1.25 -0.78
C VAL A 57 -5.90 -0.31 -1.85
N VAL A 58 -6.63 -0.83 -2.84
CA VAL A 58 -7.22 -0.03 -3.91
C VAL A 58 -8.22 1.00 -3.34
N ALA A 59 -9.05 0.60 -2.37
CA ALA A 59 -9.97 1.51 -1.68
C ALA A 59 -9.21 2.64 -0.96
N ALA A 60 -8.20 2.30 -0.15
CA ALA A 60 -7.40 3.27 0.58
C ALA A 60 -6.71 4.28 -0.36
N ILE A 61 -6.14 3.81 -1.48
CA ILE A 61 -5.52 4.71 -2.45
C ILE A 61 -6.57 5.59 -3.13
N THR A 62 -7.73 5.04 -3.49
CA THR A 62 -8.82 5.79 -4.14
C THR A 62 -9.36 6.89 -3.22
N ASP A 63 -9.54 6.59 -1.94
CA ASP A 63 -9.96 7.56 -0.93
C ASP A 63 -8.92 8.66 -0.73
N HIS A 64 -7.65 8.30 -0.58
CA HIS A 64 -6.56 9.27 -0.44
C HIS A 64 -6.45 10.18 -1.67
N MET A 65 -6.51 9.62 -2.89
CA MET A 65 -6.50 10.40 -4.14
C MET A 65 -7.68 11.36 -4.25
N ALA A 66 -8.81 11.04 -3.63
CA ALA A 66 -9.99 11.89 -3.59
C ALA A 66 -9.99 12.89 -2.42
N GLY A 67 -8.90 12.97 -1.64
CA GLY A 67 -8.78 13.85 -0.48
C GLY A 67 -9.64 13.42 0.72
N ARG A 68 -10.14 12.18 0.74
CA ARG A 68 -10.88 11.63 1.88
C ARG A 68 -9.91 11.12 2.95
N ALA A 69 -10.38 11.13 4.21
CA ALA A 69 -9.65 10.53 5.30
C ALA A 69 -9.52 9.01 5.08
N VAL A 70 -8.36 8.45 5.40
CA VAL A 70 -8.06 7.02 5.31
C VAL A 70 -7.69 6.51 6.69
N ALA A 71 -8.45 5.53 7.20
CA ALA A 71 -8.13 4.88 8.48
C ALA A 71 -6.79 4.14 8.41
N LYS A 72 -6.02 4.18 9.49
CA LYS A 72 -4.70 3.55 9.55
C LYS A 72 -4.82 2.03 9.41
N PHE A 73 -5.71 1.42 10.18
CA PHE A 73 -6.00 -0.01 10.12
C PHE A 73 -7.38 -0.25 9.51
N GLU A 74 -7.56 -1.39 8.84
CA GLU A 74 -8.87 -1.77 8.32
C GLU A 74 -9.76 -2.27 9.46
N GLY A 75 -11.03 -1.85 9.50
CA GLY A 75 -11.96 -2.18 10.58
C GLY A 75 -11.88 -1.26 11.80
N GLU A 76 -10.96 -0.28 11.85
CA GLU A 76 -11.05 0.82 12.81
C GLU A 76 -12.24 1.73 12.44
N GLY A 77 -13.29 1.71 13.28
CA GLY A 77 -14.45 2.60 13.14
C GLY A 77 -15.79 1.93 12.83
N ALA A 78 -15.94 0.63 13.14
CA ALA A 78 -17.25 -0.03 13.22
C ALA A 78 -17.80 -0.03 14.66
#